data_AF-C3Y419-F1
#
_entry.id   AF-C3Y419-F1
#
_cell.length_a   1.000
_cell.length_b   1.000
_cell.length_c   1.000
_cell.angle_alpha   90.00
_cell.angle_beta   90.00
_cell.angle_gamma   90.00
#
_symmetry.space_group_name_H-M   'P 1'
#
loop_
_entity.id
_entity.type
_entity.pdbx_description
1 polymer ?
#
loop_
_entity_poly.entity_id
_entity_poly.type
_entity_poly.pdbx_seq_one_letter_code
_entity_poly.pdbx_strand_id
1 'polypeptide(L)'
;MGTDRSTSERKFTGTFTPTLVDRGNKKNEKDVLPATGKLQVVITLAVTMSASVVEGYPGGAPVSACAEMFPNHLMSHDNDSLPDERYSSQNISSAPYVITAATQSNGKVKVSLRVTDGYWEGFFLQARLQGTTTPVGMWEGLPANTQTRNCPGGNKNAVTHTSEAKVSTLDATWTPPSTPANMTVVFRGTFVKEFEDFWVGLESDPLSVNAYVSAGVPLGSLTTVVLGTALLATFACMI
;
A
#
# COMPACT_ATOMS: atom_id res chain seq x y z
N MET A 1 -17.21 -3.68 -74.15
CA MET A 1 -15.89 -4.35 -74.09
C MET A 1 -15.84 -5.15 -72.79
N GLY A 2 -15.96 -6.49 -72.71
CA GLY A 2 -15.41 -7.58 -73.55
C GLY A 2 -13.88 -7.53 -73.47
N THR A 3 -13.12 -8.45 -72.87
CA THR A 3 -13.08 -9.94 -72.82
C THR A 3 -12.07 -10.32 -71.70
N ASP A 4 -12.14 -11.35 -70.84
CA ASP A 4 -12.41 -12.80 -70.89
C ASP A 4 -11.25 -13.69 -71.38
N ARG A 5 -10.72 -14.58 -70.49
CA ARG A 5 -10.00 -15.86 -70.75
C ARG A 5 -9.50 -16.49 -69.42
N SER A 6 -10.08 -17.54 -68.84
CA SER A 6 -10.16 -18.98 -69.24
C SER A 6 -8.78 -19.67 -69.25
N THR A 7 -8.40 -20.36 -68.15
CA THR A 7 -8.48 -21.83 -67.86
C THR A 7 -7.51 -22.74 -68.62
N SER A 8 -6.88 -23.68 -67.90
CA SER A 8 -6.55 -25.03 -68.41
C SER A 8 -6.00 -25.93 -67.29
N GLU A 9 -6.88 -26.76 -66.72
CA GLU A 9 -6.55 -27.97 -65.98
C GLU A 9 -5.90 -29.01 -66.91
N ARG A 10 -5.05 -29.90 -66.37
CA ARG A 10 -4.70 -31.16 -67.04
C ARG A 10 -5.01 -32.35 -66.14
N LYS A 11 -6.10 -33.03 -66.52
CA LYS A 11 -6.50 -34.39 -66.17
C LYS A 11 -5.39 -35.38 -66.52
N PHE A 12 -5.09 -36.32 -65.62
CA PHE A 12 -4.47 -37.59 -65.97
C PHE A 12 -5.51 -38.71 -65.75
N THR A 13 -5.86 -39.37 -66.85
CA THR A 13 -6.78 -40.50 -66.96
C THR A 13 -5.97 -41.77 -67.21
N GLY A 14 -6.23 -42.85 -66.48
CA GLY A 14 -5.66 -44.17 -66.74
C GLY A 14 -6.13 -45.22 -65.71
N THR A 15 -7.12 -46.00 -66.10
CA THR A 15 -7.89 -47.02 -65.37
C THR A 15 -7.20 -48.40 -65.38
N PHE A 16 -7.57 -49.33 -64.47
CA PHE A 16 -7.79 -50.80 -64.62
C PHE A 16 -7.72 -51.46 -63.21
N THR A 17 -8.85 -51.57 -62.48
CA THR A 17 -9.78 -52.71 -62.29
C THR A 17 -9.46 -53.68 -61.13
N PRO A 18 -10.48 -54.30 -60.50
CA PRO A 18 -10.50 -54.57 -59.05
C PRO A 18 -10.45 -56.08 -58.68
N THR A 19 -10.21 -56.37 -57.40
CA THR A 19 -10.72 -57.59 -56.74
C THR A 19 -11.06 -57.29 -55.27
N LEU A 20 -12.19 -57.83 -54.83
CA LEU A 20 -12.88 -57.61 -53.55
C LEU A 20 -12.44 -58.62 -52.47
N VAL A 21 -12.97 -58.39 -51.25
CA VAL A 21 -13.20 -59.32 -50.11
C VAL A 21 -12.07 -59.30 -49.06
N ASP A 22 -12.25 -59.13 -47.74
CA ASP A 22 -13.39 -59.15 -46.80
C ASP A 22 -13.11 -58.28 -45.55
N ARG A 23 -14.18 -58.07 -44.77
CA ARG A 23 -14.33 -57.47 -43.43
C ARG A 23 -13.38 -58.02 -42.35
N GLY A 24 -13.07 -57.17 -41.36
CA GLY A 24 -12.53 -57.65 -40.07
C GLY A 24 -12.16 -56.56 -39.08
N ASN A 25 -13.09 -56.20 -38.21
CA ASN A 25 -12.98 -55.29 -37.06
C ASN A 25 -12.15 -55.92 -35.91
N LYS A 26 -11.28 -55.15 -35.23
CA LYS A 26 -11.20 -54.96 -33.75
C LYS A 26 -9.77 -54.76 -33.19
N LYS A 27 -9.67 -53.64 -32.44
CA LYS A 27 -9.11 -53.46 -31.08
C LYS A 27 -7.59 -53.61 -30.83
N ASN A 28 -7.01 -52.48 -30.42
CA ASN A 28 -6.23 -52.24 -29.19
C ASN A 28 -5.67 -53.48 -28.47
N GLU A 29 -4.35 -53.58 -28.38
CA GLU A 29 -3.63 -54.08 -27.20
C GLU A 29 -2.24 -53.42 -27.20
N LYS A 30 -1.85 -52.84 -26.06
CA LYS A 30 -0.53 -52.23 -25.82
C LYS A 30 0.39 -53.34 -25.37
N ASP A 31 1.57 -53.49 -25.96
CA ASP A 31 2.65 -54.25 -25.32
C ASP A 31 4.04 -53.67 -25.61
N VAL A 32 4.66 -53.24 -24.51
CA VAL A 32 6.02 -53.60 -24.07
C VAL A 32 7.22 -53.18 -24.95
N LEU A 33 7.98 -52.23 -24.41
CA LEU A 33 9.37 -51.91 -24.79
C LEU A 33 10.30 -53.11 -24.64
N PRO A 34 11.34 -53.19 -25.49
CA PRO A 34 12.69 -53.29 -24.92
C PRO A 34 13.65 -52.25 -25.50
N ALA A 35 14.55 -51.83 -24.61
CA ALA A 35 15.57 -50.82 -24.80
C ALA A 35 16.62 -51.19 -25.86
N THR A 36 17.05 -50.21 -26.65
CA THR A 36 18.44 -50.06 -27.07
C THR A 36 18.74 -48.58 -27.32
N GLY A 37 19.88 -48.14 -26.81
CA GLY A 37 20.16 -46.76 -26.44
C GLY A 37 20.41 -45.78 -27.58
N LYS A 38 20.29 -44.51 -27.21
CA LYS A 38 21.29 -43.47 -27.46
C LYS A 38 20.95 -42.28 -26.55
N LEU A 39 21.87 -42.04 -25.62
CA LEU A 39 21.93 -40.90 -24.74
C LEU A 39 22.02 -39.61 -25.58
N GLN A 40 20.90 -38.94 -25.77
CA GLN A 40 20.86 -37.54 -26.20
C GLN A 40 20.36 -36.75 -25.00
N VAL A 41 21.31 -36.27 -24.18
CA VAL A 41 21.04 -35.28 -23.16
C VAL A 41 20.66 -34.00 -23.91
N VAL A 42 19.37 -33.79 -24.12
CA VAL A 42 18.86 -32.49 -24.56
C VAL A 42 19.02 -31.58 -23.35
N ILE A 43 20.17 -30.90 -23.28
CA ILE A 43 20.39 -29.81 -22.34
C ILE A 43 19.47 -28.68 -22.81
N THR A 44 18.27 -28.65 -22.27
CA THR A 44 17.39 -27.49 -22.36
C THR A 44 18.09 -26.37 -21.59
N LEU A 45 18.88 -25.55 -22.27
CA LEU A 45 19.41 -24.30 -21.72
C LEU A 45 18.22 -23.34 -21.62
N ALA A 46 17.43 -23.51 -20.57
CA ALA A 46 16.48 -22.50 -20.13
C ALA A 46 17.32 -21.30 -19.68
N VAL A 47 17.56 -20.36 -20.59
CA VAL A 47 17.95 -19.00 -20.23
C VAL A 47 16.75 -18.42 -19.49
N THR A 48 16.66 -18.70 -18.20
CA THR A 48 15.78 -17.99 -17.29
C THR A 48 16.32 -16.58 -17.24
N MET A 49 15.78 -15.72 -18.11
CA MET A 49 15.87 -14.27 -17.97
C MET A 49 15.24 -13.98 -16.60
N SER A 50 16.10 -13.82 -15.59
CA SER A 50 15.72 -13.31 -14.29
C SER A 50 15.18 -11.91 -14.56
N ALA A 51 13.89 -11.80 -14.85
CA ALA A 51 13.18 -10.58 -14.53
C ALA A 51 13.35 -10.48 -13.02
N SER A 52 14.32 -9.68 -12.60
CA SER A 52 14.38 -9.16 -11.25
C SER A 52 13.05 -8.47 -11.04
N VAL A 53 12.09 -9.22 -10.50
CA VAL A 53 10.96 -8.63 -9.82
C VAL A 53 11.64 -7.93 -8.67
N VAL A 54 11.93 -6.65 -8.85
CA VAL A 54 12.28 -5.77 -7.74
C VAL A 54 11.03 -5.87 -6.87
N GLU A 55 11.08 -6.70 -5.84
CA GLU A 55 10.02 -6.77 -4.85
C GLU A 55 10.00 -5.40 -4.20
N GLY A 56 9.12 -4.50 -4.66
CA GLY A 56 8.96 -3.19 -4.07
C GLY A 56 8.67 -3.38 -2.60
N TYR A 57 9.49 -2.76 -1.76
CA TYR A 57 9.58 -3.07 -0.34
C TYR A 57 8.19 -2.96 0.32
N PRO A 58 7.49 -4.08 0.61
CA PRO A 58 6.11 -4.04 1.09
C PRO A 58 6.02 -3.54 2.53
N GLY A 59 7.19 -3.29 3.16
CA GLY A 59 7.31 -2.77 4.51
C GLY A 59 6.88 -1.31 4.67
N GLY A 60 6.67 -0.53 3.60
CA GLY A 60 6.38 0.90 3.72
C GLY A 60 7.50 1.70 4.39
N ALA A 61 7.22 2.96 4.74
CA ALA A 61 8.23 3.86 5.31
C ALA A 61 8.73 3.37 6.69
N PRO A 62 10.06 3.33 6.91
CA PRO A 62 10.66 2.96 8.19
C PRO A 62 10.56 4.10 9.22
N VAL A 63 10.75 3.78 10.51
CA VAL A 63 10.75 4.78 11.60
C VAL A 63 11.84 5.84 11.42
N SER A 64 12.97 5.50 10.79
CA SER A 64 14.04 6.46 10.47
C SER A 64 13.59 7.58 9.53
N ALA A 65 12.55 7.37 8.72
CA ALA A 65 12.00 8.39 7.83
C ALA A 65 11.08 9.39 8.56
N CYS A 66 10.78 9.21 9.84
CA CYS A 66 9.78 10.02 10.54
C CYS A 66 10.08 11.52 10.57
N ALA A 67 11.33 11.93 10.76
CA ALA A 67 11.69 13.34 10.86
C ALA A 67 11.70 14.04 9.49
N GLU A 68 12.52 13.52 8.57
CA GLU A 68 12.74 14.12 7.26
C GLU A 68 11.61 13.81 6.27
N MET A 69 10.84 12.74 6.49
CA MET A 69 9.88 12.18 5.53
C MET A 69 10.51 11.89 4.17
N PHE A 70 11.81 11.63 4.14
CA PHE A 70 12.60 11.46 2.93
C PHE A 70 12.80 9.96 2.64
N PRO A 71 12.48 9.46 1.43
CA PRO A 71 12.77 8.07 1.06
C PRO A 71 14.27 7.81 1.03
N ASN A 72 14.73 6.73 1.67
CA ASN A 72 16.15 6.34 1.65
C ASN A 72 16.45 5.46 0.43
N HIS A 73 16.14 5.95 -0.78
CA HIS A 73 16.39 5.25 -2.04
C HIS A 73 17.84 5.48 -2.47
N LEU A 74 18.64 4.42 -2.39
CA LEU A 74 20.05 4.42 -2.78
C LEU A 74 20.17 4.13 -4.26
N MET A 75 21.12 4.78 -4.91
CA MET A 75 21.50 4.48 -6.29
C MET A 75 22.15 3.10 -6.33
N SER A 76 21.77 2.26 -7.29
CA SER A 76 22.49 1.03 -7.54
C SER A 76 23.77 1.34 -8.32
N HIS A 77 24.91 0.90 -7.80
CA HIS A 77 26.19 1.00 -8.46
C HIS A 77 26.73 -0.41 -8.75
N ASP A 78 27.27 -0.64 -9.94
CA ASP A 78 27.93 -1.91 -10.30
C ASP A 78 29.28 -2.09 -9.59
N ASN A 79 29.73 -1.09 -8.85
CA ASN A 79 31.02 -1.06 -8.17
C ASN A 79 30.85 -0.68 -6.71
N ASP A 80 31.04 -1.66 -5.82
CA ASP A 80 30.98 -1.52 -4.35
C ASP A 80 32.00 -0.53 -3.77
N SER A 81 32.92 0.01 -4.58
CA SER A 81 33.88 1.04 -4.17
C SER A 81 33.33 2.46 -4.30
N LEU A 82 32.18 2.65 -4.95
CA LEU A 82 31.54 3.95 -5.07
C LEU A 82 30.77 4.29 -3.79
N PRO A 83 30.72 5.57 -3.39
CA PRO A 83 29.95 5.98 -2.22
C PRO A 83 28.45 5.73 -2.42
N ASP A 84 27.74 5.43 -1.34
CA ASP A 84 26.27 5.32 -1.34
C ASP A 84 25.63 6.68 -1.69
N GLU A 85 25.28 6.87 -2.96
CA GLU A 85 24.54 8.03 -3.43
C GLU A 85 23.02 7.82 -3.26
N ARG A 86 22.29 8.90 -2.99
CA ARG A 86 20.83 8.89 -2.81
C ARG A 86 20.16 9.66 -3.93
N TYR A 87 19.02 9.16 -4.39
CA TYR A 87 18.16 9.94 -5.26
C TYR A 87 17.66 11.20 -4.55
N SER A 88 17.53 12.27 -5.32
CA SER A 88 16.98 13.54 -4.84
C SER A 88 15.50 13.62 -5.15
N SER A 89 14.74 14.32 -4.31
CA SER A 89 13.33 14.58 -4.59
C SER A 89 13.17 15.48 -5.80
N GLN A 90 12.10 15.25 -6.55
CA GLN A 90 11.65 16.15 -7.60
C GLN A 90 11.24 17.51 -7.02
N ASN A 91 11.16 18.52 -7.88
CA ASN A 91 10.70 19.85 -7.48
C ASN A 91 9.24 19.76 -7.00
N ILE A 92 8.98 20.13 -5.75
CA ILE A 92 7.65 20.08 -5.14
C ILE A 92 6.58 20.85 -5.93
N SER A 93 6.93 21.94 -6.63
CA SER A 93 5.97 22.72 -7.42
C SER A 93 5.46 21.96 -8.66
N SER A 94 6.11 20.86 -9.03
CA SER A 94 5.70 19.96 -10.13
C SER A 94 4.90 18.75 -9.66
N ALA A 95 4.67 18.61 -8.34
CA ALA A 95 4.04 17.43 -7.79
C ALA A 95 2.60 17.26 -8.30
N PRO A 96 2.24 16.10 -8.88
CA PRO A 96 0.90 15.85 -9.39
C PRO A 96 -0.06 15.33 -8.29
N TYR A 97 0.08 15.83 -7.06
CA TYR A 97 -0.66 15.35 -5.90
C TYR A 97 -1.17 16.49 -5.03
N VAL A 98 -2.30 16.25 -4.37
CA VAL A 98 -2.96 17.21 -3.47
C VAL A 98 -3.36 16.51 -2.18
N ILE A 99 -3.15 17.20 -1.05
CA ILE A 99 -3.62 16.80 0.27
C ILE A 99 -4.71 17.78 0.67
N THR A 100 -5.92 17.28 0.94
CA THR A 100 -7.01 18.09 1.51
C THR A 100 -7.46 17.52 2.84
N ALA A 101 -7.97 18.39 3.70
CA ALA A 101 -8.42 18.01 5.04
C ALA A 101 -9.72 18.73 5.38
N ALA A 102 -10.66 18.01 5.99
CA ALA A 102 -11.93 18.56 6.42
C ALA A 102 -12.35 17.99 7.77
N THR A 103 -12.70 18.88 8.71
CA THR A 103 -13.24 18.50 10.01
C THR A 103 -14.60 17.84 9.85
N GLN A 104 -14.82 16.76 10.60
CA GLN A 104 -16.06 16.01 10.65
C GLN A 104 -16.86 16.40 11.90
N SER A 105 -18.16 16.10 11.91
CA SER A 105 -19.07 16.42 13.03
C SER A 105 -18.66 15.78 14.36
N ASN A 106 -17.96 14.65 14.32
CA ASN A 106 -17.43 13.94 15.49
C ASN A 106 -16.07 14.48 15.97
N GLY A 107 -15.55 15.54 15.35
CA GLY A 107 -14.29 16.16 15.72
C GLY A 107 -13.02 15.57 15.15
N LYS A 108 -13.15 14.47 14.41
CA LYS A 108 -12.06 13.91 13.63
C LYS A 108 -11.91 14.68 12.33
N VAL A 109 -10.81 14.46 11.64
CA VAL A 109 -10.53 15.09 10.35
C VAL A 109 -10.46 14.00 9.30
N LYS A 110 -11.24 14.14 8.24
CA LYS A 110 -11.07 13.34 7.03
C LYS A 110 -9.95 13.97 6.21
N VAL A 111 -8.90 13.21 5.94
CA VAL A 111 -7.76 13.62 5.13
C VAL A 111 -7.78 12.83 3.84
N SER A 112 -7.69 13.53 2.72
CA SER A 112 -7.81 12.98 1.38
C SER A 112 -6.53 13.26 0.60
N LEU A 113 -5.85 12.20 0.18
CA LEU A 113 -4.74 12.28 -0.79
C LEU A 113 -5.33 12.02 -2.18
N ARG A 114 -5.02 12.87 -3.14
CA ARG A 114 -5.54 12.79 -4.50
C ARG A 114 -4.44 13.05 -5.51
N VAL A 115 -4.50 12.30 -6.61
CA VAL A 115 -3.68 12.55 -7.79
C VAL A 115 -4.36 13.55 -8.71
N THR A 116 -3.60 14.47 -9.28
CA THR A 116 -4.06 15.33 -10.39
C THR A 116 -3.67 14.74 -11.74
N ASP A 117 -2.57 13.98 -11.80
CA ASP A 117 -2.15 13.20 -12.97
C ASP A 117 -1.34 11.94 -12.57
N GLY A 118 -1.65 10.78 -13.17
CA GLY A 118 -0.97 9.52 -12.92
C GLY A 118 -1.42 8.75 -11.66
N TYR A 119 -0.45 8.32 -10.86
CA TYR A 119 -0.62 7.52 -9.63
C TYR A 119 0.57 7.71 -8.69
N TRP A 120 0.49 7.12 -7.49
CA TRP A 120 1.65 6.84 -6.64
C TRP A 120 1.66 5.36 -6.23
N GLU A 121 2.85 4.82 -5.98
CA GLU A 121 3.06 3.44 -5.48
C GLU A 121 3.43 3.44 -3.99
N GLY A 122 4.05 4.53 -3.52
CA GLY A 122 4.40 4.73 -2.13
C GLY A 122 3.95 6.09 -1.62
N PHE A 123 3.68 6.15 -0.32
CA PHE A 123 3.48 7.43 0.37
C PHE A 123 3.87 7.32 1.84
N PHE A 124 4.09 8.49 2.45
CA PHE A 124 4.22 8.65 3.88
C PHE A 124 3.52 9.95 4.33
N LEU A 125 2.62 9.85 5.31
CA LEU A 125 1.73 10.94 5.73
C LEU A 125 1.84 11.18 7.23
N GLN A 126 1.90 12.44 7.63
CA GLN A 126 1.88 12.90 9.02
C GLN A 126 0.98 14.12 9.18
N ALA A 127 0.42 14.29 10.37
CA ALA A 127 -0.11 15.59 10.80
C ALA A 127 0.93 16.24 11.70
N ARG A 128 1.27 17.50 11.46
CA ARG A 128 2.25 18.26 12.26
C ARG A 128 1.60 19.53 12.77
N LEU A 129 2.00 19.99 13.95
CA LEU A 129 1.69 21.36 14.35
C LEU A 129 2.38 22.30 13.37
N GLN A 130 1.69 23.35 12.94
CA GLN A 130 2.23 24.30 11.98
C GLN A 130 3.59 24.85 12.46
N GLY A 131 4.59 24.81 11.58
CA GLY A 131 5.96 25.26 11.88
C GLY A 131 6.80 24.27 12.70
N THR A 132 6.32 23.05 12.94
CA THR A 132 7.07 22.00 13.66
C THR A 132 7.33 20.78 12.77
N THR A 133 8.28 19.93 13.18
CA THR A 133 8.60 18.67 12.49
C THR A 133 8.02 17.44 13.22
N THR A 134 7.50 17.61 14.43
CA THR A 134 7.01 16.50 15.25
C THR A 134 5.58 16.11 14.85
N PRO A 135 5.31 14.83 14.55
CA PRO A 135 3.96 14.38 14.24
C PRO A 135 3.07 14.36 15.48
N VAL A 136 1.79 14.68 15.29
CA VAL A 136 0.78 14.76 16.35
C VAL A 136 -0.51 14.02 15.99
N GLY A 137 -1.29 13.67 17.02
CA GLY A 137 -2.55 12.96 16.88
C GLY A 137 -2.39 11.50 16.45
N MET A 138 -3.50 10.88 16.03
CA MET A 138 -3.56 9.47 15.71
C MET A 138 -4.36 9.23 14.43
N TRP A 139 -3.92 8.25 13.65
CA TRP A 139 -4.57 7.82 12.42
C TRP A 139 -5.40 6.55 12.63
N GLU A 140 -6.56 6.51 11.97
CA GLU A 140 -7.52 5.43 11.98
C GLU A 140 -8.37 5.45 10.70
N GLY A 141 -9.28 4.49 10.54
CA GLY A 141 -10.14 4.42 9.35
C GLY A 141 -9.33 4.34 8.06
N LEU A 142 -8.25 3.56 8.09
CA LEU A 142 -7.32 3.42 6.99
C LEU A 142 -7.88 2.49 5.90
N PRO A 143 -7.69 2.80 4.61
CA PRO A 143 -8.11 1.92 3.53
C PRO A 143 -7.17 0.72 3.39
N ALA A 144 -7.54 -0.24 2.54
CA ALA A 144 -6.69 -1.38 2.22
C ALA A 144 -5.32 -0.92 1.70
N ASN A 145 -4.31 -1.78 1.88
CA ASN A 145 -2.92 -1.54 1.47
C ASN A 145 -2.22 -0.37 2.19
N THR A 146 -2.68 -0.03 3.40
CA THR A 146 -2.09 1.02 4.21
C THR A 146 -1.95 0.57 5.66
N GLN A 147 -1.02 1.19 6.38
CA GLN A 147 -0.76 0.90 7.79
C GLN A 147 -0.33 2.17 8.53
N THR A 148 -0.51 2.15 9.85
CA THR A 148 0.02 3.18 10.73
C THR A 148 1.50 2.94 11.03
N ARG A 149 2.23 4.01 11.33
CA ARG A 149 3.60 3.99 11.84
C ARG A 149 3.67 4.78 13.14
N ASN A 150 4.47 4.27 14.07
CA ASN A 150 4.76 4.91 15.35
C ASN A 150 6.06 5.71 15.18
N CYS A 151 5.91 7.00 14.88
CA CYS A 151 6.99 7.96 14.89
C CYS A 151 7.22 8.51 16.30
N PRO A 152 8.43 9.04 16.59
CA PRO A 152 8.69 9.70 17.87
C PRO A 152 7.59 10.69 18.26
N GLY A 153 7.21 10.69 19.54
CA GLY A 153 6.17 11.58 20.07
C GLY A 153 4.75 11.00 20.09
N GLY A 154 4.51 9.78 19.60
CA GLY A 154 3.18 9.17 19.68
C GLY A 154 3.05 7.78 19.08
N ASN A 155 1.83 7.24 19.18
CA ASN A 155 1.44 5.99 18.55
C ASN A 155 0.53 6.29 17.36
N LYS A 156 0.65 5.51 16.29
CA LYS A 156 -0.17 5.65 15.07
C LYS A 156 -0.22 7.08 14.54
N ASN A 157 0.84 7.85 14.70
CA ASN A 157 0.93 9.27 14.36
C ASN A 157 1.43 9.52 12.93
N ALA A 158 1.71 8.46 12.17
CA ALA A 158 1.97 8.50 10.74
C ALA A 158 1.27 7.36 9.98
N VAL A 159 1.15 7.48 8.66
CA VAL A 159 0.55 6.47 7.76
C VAL A 159 1.49 6.20 6.58
N THR A 160 1.60 4.95 6.16
CA THR A 160 2.34 4.52 4.97
C THR A 160 1.59 3.42 4.22
N HIS A 161 1.96 3.20 2.97
CA HIS A 161 1.58 2.02 2.17
C HIS A 161 2.11 0.70 2.78
N THR A 162 1.50 -0.43 2.37
CA THR A 162 1.96 -1.81 2.66
C THR A 162 2.22 -2.63 1.39
N SER A 163 2.08 -2.02 0.22
CA SER A 163 2.36 -2.63 -1.08
C SER A 163 2.62 -1.53 -2.11
N GLU A 164 3.24 -1.91 -3.22
CA GLU A 164 3.51 -1.08 -4.40
C GLU A 164 2.30 -0.91 -5.33
N ALA A 165 1.09 -1.20 -4.84
CA ALA A 165 -0.10 -1.06 -5.67
C ALA A 165 -0.27 0.39 -6.12
N LYS A 166 -0.56 0.60 -7.41
CA LYS A 166 -0.82 1.94 -7.96
C LYS A 166 -2.11 2.50 -7.36
N VAL A 167 -1.98 3.62 -6.66
CA VAL A 167 -3.09 4.33 -6.01
C VAL A 167 -3.24 5.73 -6.60
N SER A 168 -4.48 6.15 -6.82
CA SER A 168 -4.84 7.49 -7.28
C SER A 168 -5.59 8.32 -6.22
N THR A 169 -6.13 7.64 -5.21
CA THR A 169 -6.92 8.25 -4.15
C THR A 169 -6.79 7.46 -2.85
N LEU A 170 -6.71 8.18 -1.74
CA LEU A 170 -6.70 7.60 -0.40
C LEU A 170 -7.44 8.52 0.56
N ASP A 171 -8.31 7.94 1.38
CA ASP A 171 -8.98 8.64 2.48
C ASP A 171 -8.56 8.01 3.80
N ALA A 172 -8.12 8.83 4.75
CA ALA A 172 -7.78 8.40 6.09
C ALA A 172 -8.46 9.33 7.11
N THR A 173 -8.69 8.82 8.32
CA THR A 173 -9.24 9.60 9.41
C THR A 173 -8.16 9.92 10.43
N TRP A 174 -8.01 11.19 10.77
CA TRP A 174 -7.09 11.68 11.79
C TRP A 174 -7.86 12.17 13.00
N THR A 175 -7.41 11.76 14.18
CA THR A 175 -7.94 12.18 15.47
C THR A 175 -6.96 13.16 16.11
N PRO A 176 -7.37 14.42 16.38
CA PRO A 176 -6.53 15.39 17.09
C PRO A 176 -6.12 14.87 18.48
N PRO A 177 -4.92 15.19 18.98
CA PRO A 177 -4.55 14.88 20.35
C PRO A 177 -5.44 15.67 21.33
N SER A 178 -5.62 15.17 22.56
CA SER A 178 -6.50 15.80 23.56
C SER A 178 -5.99 17.15 24.07
N THR A 179 -4.69 17.43 23.92
CA THR A 179 -4.05 18.68 24.33
C THR A 179 -2.98 19.10 23.31
N PRO A 180 -2.80 20.41 23.05
CA PRO A 180 -3.63 21.52 23.54
C PRO A 180 -5.04 21.53 22.91
N ALA A 181 -6.00 22.21 23.55
CA ALA A 181 -7.39 22.21 23.12
C ALA A 181 -7.62 22.87 21.76
N ASN A 182 -6.75 23.80 21.35
CA ASN A 182 -6.79 24.45 20.05
C ASN A 182 -5.41 24.33 19.42
N MET A 183 -5.36 23.92 18.16
CA MET A 183 -4.12 23.81 17.42
C MET A 183 -4.36 24.05 15.93
N THR A 184 -3.36 24.60 15.26
CA THR A 184 -3.32 24.64 13.79
C THR A 184 -2.37 23.56 13.33
N VAL A 185 -2.90 22.63 12.54
CA VAL A 185 -2.14 21.50 11.97
C VAL A 185 -2.02 21.64 10.47
N VAL A 186 -0.94 21.10 9.93
CA VAL A 186 -0.75 20.85 8.51
C VAL A 186 -0.60 19.34 8.30
N PHE A 187 -1.23 18.82 7.27
CA PHE A 187 -1.05 17.42 6.86
C PHE A 187 0.05 17.38 5.81
N ARG A 188 1.19 16.79 6.17
CA ARG A 188 2.39 16.75 5.34
C ARG A 188 2.58 15.35 4.77
N GLY A 189 2.90 15.26 3.49
CA GLY A 189 3.05 14.02 2.76
C GLY A 189 4.31 13.97 1.90
N THR A 190 4.79 12.74 1.72
CA THR A 190 5.75 12.35 0.70
C THR A 190 5.08 11.34 -0.21
N PHE A 191 5.25 11.48 -1.51
CA PHE A 191 4.66 10.61 -2.53
C PHE A 191 5.77 10.05 -3.41
N VAL A 192 5.73 8.75 -3.64
CA VAL A 192 6.65 8.01 -4.49
C VAL A 192 5.84 7.47 -5.66
N LYS A 193 6.14 7.95 -6.87
CA LYS A 193 5.55 7.41 -8.09
C LYS A 193 6.27 6.13 -8.52
N GLU A 194 7.60 6.20 -8.52
CA GLU A 194 8.53 5.11 -8.81
C GLU A 194 9.77 5.29 -7.93
N PHE A 195 10.69 4.31 -7.93
CA PHE A 195 11.85 4.29 -7.04
C PHE A 195 12.69 5.58 -7.09
N GLU A 196 12.88 6.18 -8.25
CA GLU A 196 13.69 7.41 -8.40
C GLU A 196 12.83 8.68 -8.45
N ASP A 197 11.52 8.54 -8.59
CA ASP A 197 10.57 9.61 -8.89
C ASP A 197 9.64 9.86 -7.70
N PHE A 198 10.02 10.82 -6.85
CA PHE A 198 9.30 11.13 -5.62
C PHE A 198 9.34 12.61 -5.25
N TRP A 199 8.32 13.05 -4.50
CA TRP A 199 8.15 14.41 -4.03
C TRP A 199 7.98 14.40 -2.51
N VAL A 200 8.73 15.26 -1.83
CA VAL A 200 8.76 15.36 -0.37
C VAL A 200 8.18 16.70 0.07
N GLY A 201 7.39 16.69 1.14
CA GLY A 201 6.98 17.91 1.82
C GLY A 201 5.75 18.59 1.25
N LEU A 202 4.91 17.86 0.51
CA LEU A 202 3.59 18.37 0.13
C LEU A 202 2.77 18.61 1.40
N GLU A 203 2.08 19.73 1.48
CA GLU A 203 1.28 20.11 2.65
C GLU A 203 -0.16 20.44 2.21
N SER A 204 -1.12 20.10 3.07
CA SER A 204 -2.48 20.64 2.97
C SER A 204 -2.49 22.11 3.37
N ASP A 205 -3.60 22.80 3.08
CA ASP A 205 -3.90 24.05 3.76
C ASP A 205 -3.89 23.85 5.29
N PRO A 206 -3.43 24.85 6.07
CA PRO A 206 -3.49 24.78 7.53
C PRO A 206 -4.93 24.64 8.02
N LEU A 207 -5.15 23.71 8.96
CA LEU A 207 -6.45 23.44 9.55
C LEU A 207 -6.40 23.72 11.05
N SER A 208 -7.22 24.67 11.50
CA SER A 208 -7.47 24.87 12.93
C SER A 208 -8.46 23.84 13.43
N VAL A 209 -8.02 23.04 14.41
CA VAL A 209 -8.84 22.01 15.05
C VAL A 209 -8.93 22.26 16.54
N ASN A 210 -10.10 21.95 17.10
CA ASN A 210 -10.30 21.92 18.53
C ASN A 210 -10.22 20.47 18.99
N ALA A 211 -9.31 20.15 19.90
CA ALA A 211 -9.28 18.85 20.53
C ALA A 211 -10.60 18.65 21.27
N TYR A 212 -11.30 17.56 20.95
CA TYR A 212 -12.48 17.18 21.70
C TYR A 212 -11.97 16.65 23.04
N VAL A 213 -11.97 17.51 24.06
CA VAL A 213 -12.11 17.03 25.43
C VAL A 213 -13.44 16.27 25.45
N SER A 214 -13.36 14.93 25.43
CA SER A 214 -14.53 14.07 25.58
C SER A 214 -15.38 14.66 26.71
N ALA A 215 -16.60 15.06 26.39
CA ALA A 215 -17.60 15.54 27.34
C ALA A 215 -18.10 14.35 28.19
N GLY A 216 -17.17 13.72 28.90
CA GLY A 216 -17.30 12.37 29.43
C GLY A 216 -16.57 12.23 30.76
N VAL A 217 -16.74 13.20 31.66
CA VAL A 217 -17.03 12.87 33.06
C VAL A 217 -18.20 13.77 33.47
N PRO A 218 -19.42 13.24 33.68
CA PRO A 218 -20.47 14.02 34.31
C PRO A 218 -19.97 14.49 35.68
N LEU A 219 -20.14 15.78 35.97
CA LEU A 219 -19.73 16.47 37.20
C LEU A 219 -20.55 16.02 38.43
N GLY A 220 -20.94 14.75 38.49
CA GLY A 220 -21.86 14.17 39.48
C GLY A 220 -21.31 12.98 40.27
N SER A 221 -20.03 12.62 40.14
CA SER A 221 -19.46 11.46 40.85
C SER A 221 -18.30 11.81 41.79
N LEU A 222 -18.47 12.90 42.54
CA LEU A 222 -17.66 13.19 43.74
C LEU A 222 -18.58 13.68 44.86
N THR A 223 -19.55 12.86 45.27
CA THR A 223 -20.14 13.01 46.61
C THR A 223 -19.39 12.09 47.57
N THR A 224 -18.45 12.69 48.29
CA THR A 224 -17.89 12.18 49.55
C THR A 224 -19.01 11.67 50.45
N VAL A 225 -19.09 10.35 50.64
CA VAL A 225 -19.79 9.76 51.79
C VAL A 225 -18.84 9.87 52.98
N VAL A 226 -18.81 11.04 53.60
CA VAL A 226 -18.32 11.20 54.98
C VAL A 226 -19.54 11.48 55.82
N LEU A 227 -20.02 10.47 56.54
CA LEU A 227 -20.83 10.60 57.75
C LEU A 227 -20.70 9.28 58.53
N GLY A 228 -19.50 9.10 59.11
CA GLY A 228 -19.31 8.16 60.22
C GLY A 228 -20.09 8.68 61.42
N THR A 229 -21.14 7.95 61.78
CA THR A 229 -22.13 8.28 62.79
C THR A 229 -21.54 8.45 64.18
N ALA A 230 -22.14 9.38 64.92
CA ALA A 230 -21.79 9.84 66.25
C ALA A 230 -21.66 8.73 67.30
N LEU A 231 -20.72 9.00 68.20
CA LEU A 231 -20.47 8.34 69.48
C LEU A 231 -21.76 8.33 70.33
N LEU A 232 -22.31 7.15 70.62
CA LEU A 232 -23.29 6.95 71.70
C LEU A 232 -22.64 6.05 72.73
N ALA A 233 -22.09 6.69 73.76
CA ALA A 233 -21.68 6.01 74.98
C ALA A 233 -22.94 5.63 75.77
N THR A 234 -23.28 4.34 75.77
CA THR A 234 -24.19 3.77 76.75
C THR A 234 -23.38 3.12 77.86
N PHE A 235 -23.40 3.76 79.03
CA PHE A 235 -23.11 3.11 80.30
C PHE A 235 -24.15 2.01 80.53
N ALA A 236 -23.70 0.79 80.83
CA ALA A 236 -24.50 -0.22 81.50
C ALA A 236 -23.63 -1.03 82.47
N CYS A 237 -24.20 -1.17 83.65
CA CYS A 237 -23.67 -1.68 84.91
C CYS A 237 -23.73 -3.21 84.99
N MET A 238 -23.02 -3.78 85.99
CA MET A 238 -23.08 -5.16 86.52
C MET A 238 -22.34 -6.20 85.64
N ILE A 239 -21.42 -7.02 86.14
CA ILE A 239 -21.21 -7.66 87.46
C ILE A 239 -19.72 -7.63 87.82
#